data_AF-A0A7K0NXD8-F1
#
_entry.id   AF-A0A7K0NXD8-F1
#
_cell.length_a   1.000
_cell.length_b   1.000
_cell.length_c   1.000
_cell.angle_alpha   90.00
_cell.angle_beta   90.00
_cell.angle_gamma   90.00
#
_symmetry.space_group_name_H-M   'P 1'
#
loop_
_entity.id
_entity.type
_entity.pdbx_description
1 polymer ?
#
loop_
_entity_poly.entity_id
_entity_poly.type
_entity_poly.pdbx_seq_one_letter_code
_entity_poly.pdbx_strand_id
1 'polypeptide(L)'
;MAAAAQEQVDLGSLLRPQARVNRPQCAVCSSERVTRIALELEDGSQVDFTNCLDCDHRVWQQGDDVLSVERVLSKARRIPKAG
;
A
#
# COMPACT_ATOMS: atom_id res chain seq x y z
N MET A 1 30.18 -20.46 -31.65
CA MET A 1 29.52 -19.26 -31.10
C MET A 1 28.03 -19.45 -31.29
N ALA A 2 27.27 -19.69 -30.21
CA ALA A 2 25.81 -19.84 -30.26
C ALA A 2 25.19 -18.65 -29.52
N ALA A 3 24.21 -18.01 -30.17
CA ALA A 3 23.56 -16.78 -29.73
C ALA A 3 22.74 -17.01 -28.44
N ALA A 4 22.82 -16.06 -27.53
CA ALA A 4 22.00 -16.01 -26.32
C ALA A 4 20.53 -15.81 -26.70
N ALA A 5 19.68 -16.79 -26.39
CA ALA A 5 18.25 -16.63 -26.40
C ALA A 5 17.87 -15.64 -25.30
N GLN A 6 17.37 -14.47 -25.69
CA GLN A 6 16.84 -13.49 -24.77
C GLN A 6 15.46 -13.96 -24.32
N GLU A 7 15.34 -14.34 -23.04
CA GLU A 7 14.07 -14.66 -22.39
C GLU A 7 13.18 -13.40 -22.42
N GLN A 8 12.20 -13.39 -23.32
CA GLN A 8 11.20 -12.33 -23.39
C GLN A 8 10.30 -12.46 -22.15
N VAL A 9 10.45 -11.53 -21.20
CA VAL A 9 9.56 -11.43 -20.04
C VAL A 9 8.13 -11.21 -20.55
N ASP A 10 7.25 -12.18 -20.34
CA ASP A 10 5.81 -12.04 -20.58
C ASP A 10 5.24 -11.03 -19.58
N LEU A 11 5.04 -9.80 -20.03
CA LEU A 11 4.46 -8.72 -19.22
C LEU A 11 2.95 -8.89 -18.97
N GLY A 12 2.33 -9.92 -19.53
CA GLY A 12 0.92 -10.23 -19.35
C GLY A 12 -0.07 -9.24 -19.99
N SER A 13 -1.33 -9.67 -20.11
CA SER A 13 -2.45 -8.81 -20.50
C SER A 13 -2.89 -7.90 -19.35
N LEU A 14 -3.08 -6.59 -19.62
CA LEU A 14 -3.64 -5.62 -18.66
C LEU A 14 -5.13 -5.84 -18.38
N LEU A 15 -5.81 -6.65 -19.20
CA LEU A 15 -7.24 -6.93 -19.10
C LEU A 15 -7.55 -8.21 -18.29
N ARG A 16 -6.64 -8.66 -17.41
CA ARG A 16 -6.83 -9.85 -16.58
C ARG A 16 -8.05 -9.67 -15.65
N PRO A 17 -9.11 -10.50 -15.75
CA PRO A 17 -10.26 -10.46 -14.84
C PRO A 17 -9.87 -10.65 -13.36
N GLN A 18 -8.75 -11.35 -13.14
CA GLN A 18 -8.15 -11.65 -11.85
C GLN A 18 -7.72 -10.41 -11.07
N ALA A 19 -7.42 -9.29 -11.75
CA ALA A 19 -7.07 -8.03 -11.10
C ALA A 19 -8.24 -7.44 -10.27
N ARG A 20 -9.45 -7.96 -10.45
CA ARG A 20 -10.66 -7.55 -9.70
C ARG A 20 -11.01 -8.48 -8.54
N VAL A 21 -10.24 -9.55 -8.33
CA VAL A 21 -10.48 -10.51 -7.25
C VAL A 21 -9.87 -9.93 -5.98
N ASN A 22 -10.67 -9.88 -4.90
CA ASN A 22 -10.33 -9.30 -3.59
C ASN A 22 -10.27 -7.76 -3.53
N ARG A 23 -11.40 -7.09 -3.89
CA ARG A 23 -11.54 -5.65 -3.61
C ARG A 23 -11.56 -5.40 -2.10
N PRO A 24 -10.73 -4.47 -1.58
CA PRO A 24 -10.81 -4.10 -0.18
C PRO A 24 -12.18 -3.47 0.10
N GLN A 25 -12.79 -3.88 1.22
CA GLN A 25 -14.03 -3.31 1.74
C GLN A 25 -13.72 -2.47 2.97
N CYS A 26 -14.47 -1.38 3.14
CA CYS A 26 -14.38 -0.59 4.35
C CYS A 26 -14.85 -1.41 5.54
N ALA A 27 -14.02 -1.51 6.58
CA ALA A 27 -14.38 -2.22 7.81
C ALA A 27 -15.57 -1.57 8.58
N VAL A 28 -15.94 -0.33 8.24
CA VAL A 28 -17.01 0.42 8.92
C VAL A 28 -18.33 0.39 8.14
N CYS A 29 -18.32 0.67 6.83
CA CYS A 29 -19.54 0.77 6.02
C CYS A 29 -19.66 -0.29 4.91
N SER A 30 -18.71 -1.23 4.82
CA SER A 30 -18.66 -2.30 3.82
C SER A 30 -18.55 -1.84 2.36
N SER A 31 -18.39 -0.55 2.09
CA SER A 31 -18.17 -0.04 0.73
C SER A 31 -16.88 -0.57 0.12
N GLU A 32 -16.92 -0.88 -1.18
CA GLU A 32 -15.75 -1.22 -1.99
C GLU A 32 -15.01 0.01 -2.53
N ARG A 33 -15.52 1.24 -2.29
CA ARG A 33 -14.89 2.49 -2.71
C ARG A 33 -13.80 2.87 -1.71
N VAL A 34 -12.74 2.07 -1.70
CA VAL A 34 -11.61 2.20 -0.78
C VAL A 34 -10.32 2.42 -1.55
N THR A 35 -9.55 3.40 -1.12
CA THR A 35 -8.16 3.60 -1.55
C THR A 35 -7.25 2.99 -0.49
N ARG A 36 -6.35 2.08 -0.88
CA ARG A 36 -5.28 1.54 -0.03
C ARG A 36 -3.92 1.83 -0.66
N ILE A 37 -2.98 2.34 0.15
CA ILE A 37 -1.63 2.68 -0.27
C ILE A 37 -0.64 2.06 0.72
N ALA A 38 0.27 1.22 0.22
CA ALA A 38 1.41 0.74 1.00
C ALA A 38 2.55 1.76 0.92
N LEU A 39 3.17 2.07 2.05
CA LEU A 39 4.19 3.11 2.21
C LEU A 39 5.35 2.55 3.06
N GLU A 40 6.58 2.87 2.67
CA GLU A 40 7.74 2.76 3.56
C GLU A 40 7.98 4.13 4.20
N LEU A 41 8.03 4.18 5.53
CA LEU A 41 8.31 5.41 6.28
C LEU A 41 9.83 5.61 6.45
N GLU A 42 10.23 6.81 6.86
CA GLU A 42 11.65 7.18 7.05
C GLU A 42 12.39 6.31 8.08
N ASP A 43 11.68 5.71 9.03
CA ASP A 43 12.24 4.73 9.98
C ASP A 43 12.37 3.30 9.39
N GLY A 44 12.08 3.13 8.11
CA GLY A 44 12.06 1.84 7.39
C GLY A 44 10.81 1.00 7.63
N SER A 45 9.83 1.49 8.40
CA SER A 45 8.61 0.71 8.64
C SER A 45 7.65 0.73 7.44
N GLN A 46 7.14 -0.45 7.10
CA GLN A 46 6.09 -0.63 6.11
C GLN A 46 4.73 -0.41 6.76
N VAL A 47 3.92 0.48 6.18
CA VAL A 47 2.57 0.78 6.67
C VAL A 47 1.58 0.82 5.51
N ASP A 48 0.33 0.47 5.79
CA ASP A 48 -0.80 0.64 4.89
C ASP A 48 -1.66 1.83 5.36
N PHE A 49 -1.93 2.75 4.45
CA PHE A 49 -2.97 3.75 4.62
C PHE A 49 -4.23 3.35 3.86
N THR A 50 -5.36 3.32 4.54
CA THR A 50 -6.66 3.03 3.93
C THR A 50 -7.61 4.21 4.14
N ASN A 51 -8.28 4.66 3.07
CA ASN A 51 -9.32 5.68 3.10
C ASN A 51 -10.58 5.21 2.36
N CYS A 52 -11.73 5.25 3.02
CA CYS A 52 -13.02 5.00 2.38
C CYS A 52 -13.60 6.28 1.78
N LEU A 53 -13.95 6.23 0.50
CA LEU A 53 -14.49 7.38 -0.23
C LEU A 53 -15.99 7.64 0.04
N ASP A 54 -16.67 6.72 0.74
CA ASP A 54 -18.10 6.87 1.07
C ASP A 54 -18.35 7.39 2.49
N CYS A 55 -17.59 6.91 3.49
CA CYS A 55 -17.77 7.32 4.90
C CYS A 55 -16.60 8.12 5.48
N ASP A 56 -15.56 8.40 4.68
CA ASP A 56 -14.31 9.08 5.07
C ASP A 56 -13.58 8.42 6.26
N HIS A 57 -13.85 7.12 6.52
CA HIS A 57 -13.10 6.37 7.51
C HIS A 57 -11.66 6.17 7.03
N ARG A 58 -10.71 6.54 7.90
CA ARG A 58 -9.28 6.49 7.64
C ARG A 58 -8.58 5.65 8.69
N VAL A 59 -7.71 4.75 8.26
CA VAL A 59 -6.94 3.89 9.15
C VAL A 59 -5.51 3.72 8.64
N TRP A 60 -4.57 3.67 9.58
CA TRP A 60 -3.19 3.32 9.35
C TRP A 60 -2.92 1.96 9.97
N GLN A 61 -2.24 1.08 9.25
CA GLN A 61 -1.90 -0.25 9.74
C GLN A 61 -0.42 -0.57 9.52
N GLN A 62 0.17 -1.33 10.44
CA GLN A 62 1.46 -1.97 10.27
C GLN A 62 1.26 -3.48 10.46
N GLY A 63 1.11 -4.21 9.35
CA GLY A 63 0.60 -5.58 9.41
C GLY A 63 -0.81 -5.62 9.98
N ASP A 64 -1.01 -6.37 11.06
CA ASP A 64 -2.31 -6.49 11.73
C ASP A 64 -2.57 -5.37 12.77
N ASP A 65 -1.56 -4.57 13.12
CA ASP A 65 -1.66 -3.52 14.13
C ASP A 65 -2.23 -2.22 13.56
N VAL A 66 -3.24 -1.64 14.22
CA VAL A 66 -3.75 -0.30 13.90
C VAL A 66 -2.90 0.76 14.58
N LEU A 67 -2.38 1.70 13.79
CA LEU A 67 -1.57 2.81 14.28
C LEU A 67 -2.41 4.08 14.49
N SER A 68 -2.13 4.80 15.57
CA SER A 68 -2.59 6.19 15.69
C SER A 68 -1.85 7.08 14.69
N VAL A 69 -2.50 8.19 14.30
CA VAL A 69 -1.88 9.20 13.43
C VAL A 69 -0.59 9.74 14.05
N GLU A 70 -0.58 9.96 15.37
CA GLU A 70 0.61 10.41 16.11
C GLU A 70 1.77 9.43 15.95
N ARG A 71 1.50 8.13 16.05
CA ARG A 71 2.52 7.09 15.91
C ARG A 71 3.11 7.07 14.50
N VAL A 72 2.27 7.22 13.48
CA VAL A 72 2.72 7.32 12.08
C VAL A 72 3.58 8.55 11.87
N LEU A 73 3.14 9.71 12.38
CA LEU A 73 3.93 10.95 12.27
C LEU A 73 5.27 10.83 12.99
N SER A 74 5.33 10.19 14.16
CA SER A 74 6.61 9.92 14.84
C SER A 74 7.56 9.07 14.00
N LYS A 75 7.05 8.08 13.28
CA LYS A 75 7.83 7.20 12.39
C LYS A 75 8.27 7.88 11.09
N ALA A 76 7.43 8.79 10.58
CA ALA A 76 7.70 9.56 9.36
C ALA A 76 8.63 10.77 9.60
N ARG A 77 8.99 11.08 10.84
CA ARG A 77 9.88 12.20 11.15
C ARG A 77 11.31 11.87 10.73
N ARG A 78 11.79 12.58 9.72
CA ARG A 78 13.22 12.65 9.39
C ARG A 78 13.98 13.36 10.51
N ILE A 79 15.02 12.73 11.05
CA ILE A 79 15.93 13.38 12.00
C ILE A 79 16.80 14.37 11.20
N PRO A 80 16.87 15.67 11.58
CA PRO A 80 17.78 16.60 10.95
C PRO A 80 19.21 16.10 11.10
N LYS A 81 19.96 16.01 10.00
CA LYS A 81 21.41 15.74 10.09
C LYS A 81 22.06 16.89 10.87
N ALA A 82 22.75 16.57 11.96
CA ALA A 82 23.65 17.51 12.60
C ALA A 82 24.72 17.91 11.58
N GLY A 83 24.85 19.22 11.34
CA GLY A 83 25.87 19.81 10.48
C GLY A 83 27.22 19.89 11.16
#